data_AF-A0A523V568-F1
#
_entry.id   AF-A0A523V568-F1
#
_cell.length_a   1.000
_cell.length_b   1.000
_cell.length_c   1.000
_cell.angle_alpha   90.00
_cell.angle_beta   90.00
_cell.angle_gamma   90.00
#
_symmetry.space_group_name_H-M   'P 1'
#
loop_
_entity.id
_entity.type
_entity.pdbx_description
1 polymer ?
#
loop_
_entity_poly.entity_id
_entity_poly.type
_entity_poly.pdbx_seq_one_letter_code
_entity_poly.pdbx_strand_id
1 'polypeptide(L)'
;MEMASKILLVDDEPEFIADIQDKLLARGWQVFTAGNRSQAEEAARHQKPDLIILGTIVPRGDAFRLHQWLKQSPGFRQVPLIVVDASPEKRPIKGWRMDEGLKLEAEQY
;
A
#
# COMPACT_ATOMS: atom_id res chain seq x y z
N MET A 1 14.97 -23.54 0.98
CA MET A 1 13.67 -23.07 0.46
C MET A 1 13.70 -21.56 0.57
N GLU A 2 13.67 -20.84 -0.53
CA GLU A 2 13.37 -19.40 -0.47
C GLU A 2 11.95 -19.26 0.10
N MET A 3 11.83 -18.52 1.20
CA MET A 3 10.54 -18.26 1.82
C MET A 3 9.74 -17.34 0.91
N ALA A 4 8.47 -17.67 0.66
CA ALA A 4 7.55 -16.80 -0.06
C ALA A 4 7.51 -15.40 0.58
N SER A 5 7.78 -14.36 -0.19
CA SER A 5 7.69 -12.97 0.29
C SER A 5 6.26 -12.65 0.72
N LYS A 6 6.13 -11.98 1.86
CA LYS A 6 4.85 -11.49 2.38
C LYS A 6 4.59 -10.07 1.89
N ILE A 7 3.45 -9.88 1.24
CA ILE A 7 3.05 -8.60 0.67
C ILE A 7 1.77 -8.13 1.34
N LEU A 8 1.78 -6.88 1.80
CA LEU A 8 0.58 -6.19 2.21
C LEU A 8 0.10 -5.28 1.07
N LEU A 9 -1.06 -5.58 0.50
CA LEU A 9 -1.73 -4.80 -0.53
C LEU A 9 -2.85 -3.97 0.11
N VAL A 10 -2.81 -2.65 -0.08
CA VAL A 10 -3.72 -1.70 0.57
C VAL A 10 -4.41 -0.85 -0.47
N ASP A 11 -5.70 -1.10 -0.73
CA ASP A 11 -6.56 -0.27 -1.60
C ASP A 11 -8.03 -0.54 -1.22
N ASP A 12 -8.95 0.35 -1.61
CA ASP A 12 -10.39 0.17 -1.37
C ASP A 12 -11.16 -0.36 -2.59
N GLU A 13 -10.52 -0.49 -3.76
CA GLU A 13 -11.11 -1.00 -5.00
C GLU A 13 -10.93 -2.52 -5.12
N PRO A 14 -12.01 -3.32 -5.01
CA PRO A 14 -11.91 -4.79 -5.05
C PRO A 14 -11.32 -5.34 -6.36
N GLU A 15 -11.60 -4.68 -7.49
CA GLU A 15 -11.08 -5.07 -8.80
C GLU A 15 -9.55 -4.93 -8.86
N PHE A 16 -9.01 -3.79 -8.40
CA PHE A 16 -7.57 -3.60 -8.30
C PHE A 16 -6.92 -4.60 -7.35
N ILE A 17 -7.55 -4.86 -6.20
CA ILE A 17 -7.04 -5.84 -5.23
C ILE A 17 -6.96 -7.23 -5.86
N ALA A 18 -8.03 -7.70 -6.50
CA ALA A 18 -8.07 -9.01 -7.14
C ALA A 18 -7.00 -9.13 -8.24
N ASP A 19 -6.91 -8.14 -9.12
CA ASP A 19 -5.95 -8.12 -10.23
C ASP A 19 -4.49 -8.22 -9.77
N ILE A 20 -4.13 -7.48 -8.72
CA ILE A 20 -2.76 -7.51 -8.18
C ILE A 20 -2.55 -8.79 -7.39
N GLN A 21 -3.51 -9.21 -6.56
CA GLN A 21 -3.42 -10.42 -5.76
C GLN A 21 -3.18 -11.66 -6.63
N ASP A 22 -3.93 -11.83 -7.72
CA ASP A 22 -3.78 -12.96 -8.64
C ASP A 22 -2.37 -13.03 -9.25
N LYS A 23 -1.82 -11.88 -9.66
CA LYS A 23 -0.46 -11.79 -10.23
C LYS A 23 0.63 -12.14 -9.21
N LEU A 24 0.45 -11.74 -7.95
CA LEU A 24 1.42 -12.01 -6.89
C LEU A 24 1.33 -13.46 -6.38
N LEU A 25 0.11 -13.99 -6.24
CA LEU A 25 -0.12 -15.40 -5.88
C LEU A 25 0.45 -16.35 -6.94
N ALA A 26 0.31 -16.02 -8.23
CA ALA A 26 0.92 -16.79 -9.32
C ALA A 26 2.46 -16.84 -9.26
N ARG A 27 3.10 -15.91 -8.54
CA ARG A 27 4.55 -15.91 -8.27
C ARG A 27 4.93 -16.68 -6.99
N GLY A 28 3.96 -17.26 -6.30
CA GLY A 28 4.16 -17.98 -5.04
C GLY A 28 4.34 -17.06 -3.83
N TRP A 29 3.95 -15.79 -3.92
CA TRP A 29 4.03 -14.84 -2.81
C TRP A 29 2.79 -14.94 -1.91
N GLN A 30 2.94 -14.59 -0.63
CA GLN A 30 1.82 -14.50 0.30
C GLN A 30 1.25 -13.07 0.26
N VAL A 31 -0.05 -12.94 -0.02
CA VAL A 31 -0.70 -11.64 -0.14
C VAL A 31 -1.71 -11.45 0.98
N PHE A 32 -1.57 -10.37 1.72
CA PHE A 32 -2.51 -9.89 2.71
C PHE A 32 -3.13 -8.60 2.20
N THR A 33 -4.43 -8.42 2.39
CA THR A 33 -5.15 -7.25 1.86
C THR A 33 -5.73 -6.40 2.99
N ALA A 34 -5.82 -5.10 2.77
CA ALA A 34 -6.49 -4.17 3.67
C ALA A 34 -7.23 -3.09 2.88
N GLY A 35 -8.49 -2.85 3.25
CA GLY A 35 -9.38 -1.89 2.57
C GLY A 35 -9.29 -0.46 3.12
N ASN A 36 -8.60 -0.27 4.24
CA ASN A 36 -8.48 1.03 4.90
C ASN A 36 -7.25 1.09 5.80
N ARG A 37 -6.95 2.29 6.31
CA ARG A 37 -5.78 2.55 7.16
C ARG A 37 -5.73 1.67 8.41
N SER A 38 -6.84 1.53 9.14
CA SER A 38 -6.86 0.75 10.38
C SER A 38 -6.53 -0.72 10.12
N GLN A 39 -7.15 -1.31 9.10
CA GLN A 39 -6.86 -2.68 8.68
C GLN A 39 -5.41 -2.84 8.21
N ALA A 40 -4.87 -1.85 7.51
CA ALA A 40 -3.50 -1.89 7.03
C ALA A 40 -2.48 -1.82 8.19
N GLU A 41 -2.70 -0.95 9.17
CA GLU A 41 -1.86 -0.88 10.37
C GLU A 41 -1.90 -2.19 11.17
N GLU A 42 -3.09 -2.78 11.33
CA GLU A 42 -3.27 -4.07 11.99
C GLU A 42 -2.56 -5.20 11.23
N ALA A 43 -2.77 -5.29 9.93
CA ALA A 43 -2.16 -6.30 9.08
C ALA A 43 -0.63 -6.17 9.07
N ALA A 44 -0.09 -4.95 9.00
CA ALA A 44 1.35 -4.70 9.05
C ALA A 44 1.97 -5.24 10.35
N ARG A 45 1.33 -5.00 11.50
CA ARG A 45 1.78 -5.49 12.81
C ARG A 45 1.76 -7.01 12.92
N HIS A 46 0.70 -7.65 12.45
CA HIS A 46 0.54 -9.10 12.58
C HIS A 46 1.36 -9.88 11.56
N GLN A 47 1.36 -9.44 10.31
CA GLN A 47 1.90 -10.22 9.20
C GLN A 47 3.40 -9.97 8.97
N LYS A 48 3.89 -8.78 9.37
CA LYS A 48 5.26 -8.31 9.15
C LYS A 48 5.66 -8.48 7.67
N PRO A 49 5.04 -7.69 6.77
CA PRO A 49 5.27 -7.83 5.34
C PRO A 49 6.71 -7.44 4.97
N ASP A 50 7.23 -8.09 3.93
CA ASP A 50 8.50 -7.78 3.29
C ASP A 50 8.37 -6.67 2.24
N LEU A 51 7.14 -6.39 1.78
CA LEU A 51 6.79 -5.33 0.83
C LEU A 51 5.36 -4.82 1.11
N ILE A 52 5.18 -3.51 0.98
CA ILE A 52 3.85 -2.88 1.04
C ILE A 52 3.54 -2.26 -0.32
N ILE A 53 2.36 -2.55 -0.86
CA ILE A 53 1.78 -1.89 -2.02
C ILE A 53 0.62 -1.05 -1.53
N LEU A 54 0.74 0.27 -1.63
CA LEU A 54 -0.24 1.22 -1.15
C LEU A 54 -0.87 1.95 -2.33
N GLY A 55 -2.13 1.63 -2.57
CA GLY A 55 -2.97 2.30 -3.53
C GLY A 55 -3.59 3.58 -2.98
N THR A 56 -4.86 3.80 -3.31
CA THR A 56 -5.63 4.99 -2.95
C THR A 56 -6.81 4.63 -2.07
N ILE A 57 -6.60 4.56 -0.75
CA ILE A 57 -7.67 4.30 0.21
C ILE A 57 -8.47 5.56 0.56
N VAL A 58 -9.75 5.36 0.86
CA VAL A 58 -10.67 6.41 1.32
C VAL A 58 -10.77 6.45 2.85
N PRO A 59 -11.04 7.63 3.45
CA PRO A 59 -11.17 8.94 2.81
C PRO A 59 -9.81 9.51 2.33
N ARG A 60 -9.86 10.45 1.37
CA ARG A 60 -8.67 11.08 0.80
C ARG A 60 -7.75 11.65 1.88
N GLY A 61 -6.48 11.25 1.84
CA GLY A 61 -5.44 11.58 2.82
C GLY A 61 -5.13 10.45 3.80
N ASP A 62 -5.96 9.40 3.89
CA ASP A 62 -5.65 8.25 4.75
C ASP A 62 -4.46 7.44 4.24
N ALA A 63 -4.28 7.33 2.92
CA ALA A 63 -3.08 6.72 2.34
C ALA A 63 -1.81 7.47 2.77
N PHE A 64 -1.81 8.80 2.74
CA PHE A 64 -0.68 9.61 3.21
C PHE A 64 -0.45 9.47 4.72
N ARG A 65 -1.51 9.42 5.53
CA ARG A 65 -1.38 9.16 6.98
C ARG A 65 -0.80 7.78 7.27
N LEU A 66 -1.17 6.76 6.50
CA LEU A 66 -0.59 5.43 6.61
C LEU A 66 0.90 5.45 6.24
N HIS A 67 1.28 6.13 5.15
CA HIS A 67 2.69 6.33 4.79
C HIS A 67 3.48 6.97 5.93
N GLN A 68 2.98 8.05 6.53
CA GLN A 68 3.64 8.70 7.67
C GLN A 68 3.81 7.74 8.86
N TRP A 69 2.78 6.98 9.19
CA TRP A 69 2.82 5.99 10.26
C TRP A 69 3.88 4.90 9.99
N LEU A 70 3.96 4.38 8.76
CA LEU A 70 4.97 3.39 8.35
C LEU A 70 6.39 3.94 8.51
N LYS A 71 6.65 5.18 8.08
CA LYS A 71 7.98 5.82 8.20
C LYS A 71 8.37 6.10 9.65
N GLN A 72 7.40 6.39 10.52
CA GLN A 72 7.63 6.65 11.95
C GLN A 72 7.77 5.38 12.78
N SER A 73 7.33 4.23 12.25
CA SER A 73 7.37 2.95 12.94
C SER A 73 8.71 2.23 12.69
N PRO A 74 9.54 1.98 13.72
CA PRO A 74 10.88 1.41 13.53
C PRO A 74 10.91 0.07 12.78
N GLY A 75 9.88 -0.77 12.94
CA GLY A 75 9.77 -2.06 12.26
C GLY A 75 9.34 -1.98 10.79
N PHE A 76 8.88 -0.83 10.31
CA PHE A 76 8.34 -0.66 8.95
C PHE A 76 9.08 0.40 8.14
N ARG A 77 9.90 1.24 8.77
CA ARG A 77 10.63 2.31 8.10
C ARG A 77 11.52 1.84 6.95
N GLN A 78 12.05 0.61 7.04
CA GLN A 78 12.90 0.00 6.01
C GLN A 78 12.13 -0.94 5.06
N VAL A 79 10.85 -1.20 5.31
CA VAL A 79 10.05 -2.05 4.44
C VAL A 79 9.82 -1.29 3.12
N PRO A 80 10.17 -1.87 1.97
CA PRO A 80 9.88 -1.28 0.66
C PRO A 80 8.40 -0.93 0.53
N LEU A 81 8.13 0.27 0.01
CA LEU A 81 6.78 0.78 -0.23
C LEU A 81 6.64 1.16 -1.70
N ILE A 82 5.72 0.50 -2.40
CA ILE A 82 5.28 0.89 -3.74
C ILE A 82 3.98 1.67 -3.59
N VAL A 83 3.95 2.89 -4.12
CA VAL A 83 2.72 3.69 -4.15
C VAL A 83 2.10 3.58 -5.54
N VAL A 84 0.81 3.30 -5.58
CA VAL A 84 0.01 3.27 -6.81
C VAL A 84 -1.06 4.35 -6.68
N ASP A 85 -0.99 5.36 -7.55
CA ASP A 85 -1.99 6.43 -7.56
C ASP A 85 -3.20 6.05 -8.42
N ALA A 86 -4.30 6.74 -8.20
CA ALA A 86 -5.49 6.59 -9.01
C ALA A 86 -5.23 7.08 -10.44
N SER A 87 -6.02 6.57 -11.38
CA SER A 87 -6.02 7.03 -12.76
C SER A 87 -6.33 8.55 -12.84
N PRO A 88 -5.86 9.25 -13.89
CA PRO A 88 -6.00 10.71 -14.00
C PRO A 88 -7.43 11.23 -13.78
N GLU A 89 -8.42 10.49 -14.25
CA GLU A 89 -9.83 10.81 -14.11
C GLU A 89 -10.38 10.64 -12.68
N LYS A 90 -9.83 9.68 -11.91
CA LYS A 90 -10.22 9.41 -10.51
C LYS A 90 -9.42 10.23 -9.50
N ARG A 91 -8.23 10.71 -9.88
CA ARG A 91 -7.28 11.44 -9.02
C ARG A 91 -7.88 12.63 -8.26
N PRO A 92 -8.76 13.47 -8.83
CA PRO A 92 -9.37 14.59 -8.10
C PRO A 92 -10.23 14.15 -6.90
N ILE A 93 -10.79 12.94 -6.97
CA ILE A 93 -11.77 12.41 -6.01
C ILE A 93 -11.06 11.60 -4.92
N LYS A 94 -10.22 10.64 -5.30
CA LYS A 94 -9.59 9.68 -4.37
C LYS A 94 -8.07 9.57 -4.47
N GLY A 95 -7.46 10.23 -5.45
CA GLY A 95 -6.01 10.17 -5.64
C GLY A 95 -5.22 10.92 -4.58
N TRP A 96 -3.91 10.69 -4.61
CA TRP A 96 -2.96 11.41 -3.78
C TRP A 96 -3.03 12.91 -4.07
N ARG A 97 -2.98 13.75 -3.04
CA ARG A 97 -2.82 15.20 -3.26
C ARG A 97 -1.42 15.47 -3.79
N MET A 98 -1.27 16.53 -4.58
CA MET A 98 0.05 16.90 -5.13
C MET A 98 1.08 17.12 -4.02
N ASP A 99 0.68 17.80 -2.94
CA ASP A 99 1.57 18.05 -1.80
C ASP A 99 1.90 16.79 -0.98
N GLU A 100 1.01 15.79 -0.99
CA GLU A 100 1.25 14.49 -0.35
C GLU A 100 2.22 13.66 -1.17
N GLY A 101 2.02 13.62 -2.49
CA GLY A 101 2.88 12.91 -3.43
C GLY A 101 4.32 13.40 -3.43
N LEU A 102 4.52 14.73 -3.43
CA LEU A 102 5.85 15.34 -3.32
C LEU A 102 6.58 15.00 -2.01
N LYS A 103 5.84 14.62 -0.95
CA LYS A 103 6.40 14.22 0.35
C LYS A 103 6.65 12.72 0.47
N LEU A 104 6.35 11.93 -0.55
CA LEU A 104 6.62 10.48 -0.54
C LEU A 104 8.11 10.16 -0.66
N GLU A 105 8.95 11.15 -1.01
CA GLU A 105 10.36 10.94 -1.37
C GLU A 105 10.51 9.79 -2.39
N ALA A 106 9.50 9.59 -3.24
CA ALA A 106 9.47 8.51 -4.20
C ALA A 106 10.55 8.75 -5.26
N GLU A 107 11.21 7.67 -5.71
CA GLU A 107 12.21 7.75 -6.77
C GLU A 107 11.58 8.28 -8.08
N GLN A 108 10.26 8.09 -8.26
CA GLN A 108 9.45 8.59 -9.38
C GLN A 108 8.03 8.88 -8.87
N TYR A 109 7.54 10.13 -9.02
CA TYR A 109 6.15 10.54 -8.78
C TYR A 109 5.69 11.56 -9.82
#